data_AF-A0A0C5WFZ6-F1
#
_entry.id   AF-A0A0C5WFZ6-F1
#
_cell.length_a   1.000
_cell.length_b   1.000
_cell.length_c   1.000
_cell.angle_alpha   90.00
_cell.angle_beta   90.00
_cell.angle_gamma   90.00
#
_symmetry.space_group_name_H-M   'P 1'
#
loop_
_entity.id
_entity.type
_entity.pdbx_description
1 polymer ?
#
loop_
_entity_poly.entity_id
_entity_poly.type
_entity_poly.pdbx_seq_one_letter_code
_entity_poly.pdbx_strand_id
1 'polypeptide(L)' 'MEKLKLAKELFTRPLTLDELYQLDQLERQAKGKEKLYIASLWDAAYALVEPAVLHQAREAGLL' A
#
# COMPACT_ATOMS: atom_id res chain seq x y z
N MET A 1 11.32 -1.27 -11.47
CA MET A 1 10.32 -2.30 -11.10
C MET A 1 10.68 -3.00 -9.78
N GLU A 2 11.71 -2.55 -9.06
CA GLU A 2 12.09 -3.12 -7.76
C GLU A 2 11.09 -2.74 -6.65
N LYS A 3 10.58 -1.51 -6.65
CA LYS A 3 9.60 -1.02 -5.65
C LYS A 3 8.25 -1.70 -5.84
N LEU A 4 7.86 -1.95 -7.09
CA LEU A 4 6.66 -2.72 -7.39
C LEU A 4 6.74 -4.16 -6.85
N LYS A 5 7.93 -4.77 -6.88
CA LYS A 5 8.13 -6.12 -6.34
C LYS A 5 7.95 -6.10 -4.81
N LEU A 6 8.61 -5.17 -4.13
CA LEU A 6 8.47 -4.97 -2.68
C LEU A 6 7.03 -4.71 -2.27
N ALA A 7 6.33 -3.85 -3.02
CA ALA A 7 4.92 -3.54 -2.74
C ALA A 7 4.03 -4.78 -2.81
N LYS A 8 4.27 -5.69 -3.79
CA LYS A 8 3.52 -6.94 -3.93
C LYS A 8 3.80 -7.94 -2.80
N GLU A 9 4.99 -7.94 -2.22
CA GLU A 9 5.36 -8.85 -1.12
C GLU A 9 4.58 -8.54 0.18
N LEU A 10 4.04 -7.32 0.32
CA LEU A 10 3.19 -6.92 1.44
C LEU A 10 1.85 -7.68 1.47
N PHE A 11 1.37 -8.18 0.33
CA PHE A 11 0.03 -8.75 0.17
C PHE A 11 -0.08 -10.24 0.52
N THR A 12 0.76 -10.75 1.42
CA THR A 12 0.75 -12.17 1.84
C THR A 12 -0.22 -12.45 3.00
N ARG A 13 -0.69 -11.38 3.66
CA ARG A 13 -1.58 -11.38 4.83
C ARG A 13 -2.46 -10.13 4.79
N PRO A 14 -3.51 -10.05 5.62
CA PRO A 14 -4.19 -8.78 5.86
C PRO A 14 -3.17 -7.70 6.20
N LEU A 15 -3.23 -6.59 5.48
CA LEU A 15 -2.24 -5.52 5.64
C LEU A 15 -2.42 -4.83 6.99
N THR A 16 -1.32 -4.69 7.68
CA THR A 16 -1.19 -3.88 8.89
C THR A 16 -1.00 -2.40 8.54
N LEU A 17 -1.16 -1.52 9.53
CA LEU A 17 -0.93 -0.08 9.34
C LEU A 17 0.50 0.21 8.87
N ASP A 18 1.50 -0.48 9.42
CA ASP A 18 2.90 -0.33 9.02
C ASP A 18 3.12 -0.72 7.55
N GLU A 19 2.43 -1.76 7.07
CA GLU A 19 2.53 -2.18 5.67
C GLU A 19 1.84 -1.18 4.73
N LEU A 20 0.78 -0.50 5.17
CA LEU A 20 0.19 0.62 4.42
C LEU A 20 1.14 1.83 4.34
N TYR A 21 1.85 2.14 5.41
CA TYR A 21 2.92 3.15 5.37
C TYR A 21 4.04 2.76 4.40
N GLN A 22 4.45 1.49 4.41
CA GLN A 22 5.45 0.99 3.48
C GLN A 22 4.97 1.09 2.03
N LEU A 23 3.70 0.78 1.76
CA LEU A 23 3.11 0.93 0.43
C LEU A 23 3.13 2.40 -0.04
N ASP A 24 2.73 3.34 0.80
CA ASP A 24 2.79 4.79 0.51
C ASP A 24 4.22 5.25 0.22
N GLN A 25 5.19 4.84 1.03
CA GLN A 25 6.61 5.16 0.81
C GLN A 25 7.10 4.62 -0.53
N LEU A 26 6.78 3.37 -0.85
CA LEU A 26 7.16 2.74 -2.12
C LEU A 26 6.55 3.47 -3.32
N GLU A 27 5.28 3.90 -3.21
CA GLU A 27 4.61 4.67 -4.25
C GLU A 27 5.27 6.04 -4.46
N ARG A 28 5.53 6.78 -3.38
CA ARG A 28 6.17 8.11 -3.43
C ARG A 28 7.58 8.06 -4.01
N GLN A 29 8.31 6.98 -3.75
CA GLN A 29 9.66 6.79 -4.27
C GLN A 29 9.68 6.24 -5.71
N ALA A 30 8.56 5.68 -6.19
CA ALA A 30 8.45 5.19 -7.56
C ALA A 30 8.18 6.33 -8.56
N LYS A 31 8.56 6.11 -9.83
CA LYS A 31 8.39 7.09 -10.92
C LYS A 31 7.84 6.42 -12.17
N GLY A 32 7.18 7.22 -13.01
CA GLY A 32 6.64 6.76 -14.29
C GLY A 32 5.69 5.57 -14.14
N LYS A 33 5.86 4.55 -14.99
CA LYS A 33 4.99 3.36 -15.00
C LYS A 33 5.02 2.58 -13.69
N GLU A 34 6.15 2.54 -12.99
CA GLU A 34 6.27 1.82 -11.72
C GLU A 34 5.36 2.42 -10.65
N LYS A 35 5.25 3.75 -10.60
CA LYS A 35 4.32 4.44 -9.70
C LYS A 35 2.88 4.09 -10.01
N LEU A 36 2.50 4.07 -11.29
CA LEU A 36 1.14 3.71 -11.71
C LEU A 36 0.76 2.29 -11.29
N TYR A 37 1.70 1.34 -11.40
CA TYR A 37 1.46 -0.02 -10.94
C TYR A 37 1.35 -0.13 -9.42
N ILE A 38 2.14 0.62 -8.65
CA ILE A 38 2.00 0.63 -7.19
C ILE A 38 0.68 1.29 -6.79
N ALA A 39 0.28 2.38 -7.46
CA ALA A 39 -1.00 3.04 -7.22
C ALA A 39 -2.17 2.08 -7.39
N SER A 40 -2.12 1.19 -8.40
CA SER A 40 -3.15 0.15 -8.60
C SER A 40 -3.22 -0.91 -7.50
N LEU A 41 -2.19 -1.04 -6.66
CA LEU A 41 -2.22 -1.97 -5.53
C LEU A 41 -3.04 -1.43 -4.36
N TRP A 42 -3.34 -0.13 -4.29
CA TRP A 42 -4.19 0.42 -3.25
C TRP A 42 -5.59 -0.18 -3.28
N ASP A 43 -6.17 -0.39 -4.46
CA ASP A 43 -7.48 -1.04 -4.60
C ASP A 43 -7.49 -2.44 -3.96
N ALA A 44 -6.41 -3.21 -4.15
CA ALA A 44 -6.24 -4.50 -3.50
C ALA A 44 -5.99 -4.35 -2.00
N ALA A 45 -5.30 -3.30 -1.57
CA ALA A 45 -5.02 -3.04 -0.16
C ALA A 45 -6.33 -2.78 0.58
N TYR A 46 -7.19 -1.92 0.05
CA TYR A 46 -8.51 -1.64 0.61
C TYR A 46 -9.37 -2.90 0.79
N ALA A 47 -9.26 -3.87 -0.11
CA ALA A 47 -10.03 -5.12 -0.03
C ALA A 47 -9.50 -6.11 1.04
N LEU A 48 -8.23 -5.96 1.45
CA LEU A 48 -7.53 -6.91 2.33
C LEU A 48 -7.24 -6.36 3.73
N VAL A 49 -7.42 -5.07 3.95
CA VAL A 49 -7.21 -4.40 5.24
C VAL A 49 -8.40 -4.61 6.16
N GLU A 50 -8.14 -4.94 7.43
CA GLU A 50 -9.20 -5.04 8.43
C GLU A 50 -9.83 -3.66 8.74
N PRO A 51 -11.15 -3.60 9.06
CA PRO A 51 -11.82 -2.32 9.32
C PRO A 51 -11.16 -1.44 10.39
N ALA A 52 -10.57 -2.06 11.42
CA ALA A 52 -9.85 -1.35 12.47
C ALA A 52 -8.58 -0.65 11.94
N VAL A 53 -7.84 -1.30 11.03
CA VAL A 53 -6.65 -0.74 10.40
C VAL A 53 -7.04 0.33 9.38
N LEU A 54 -8.15 0.15 8.66
CA LEU A 54 -8.67 1.14 7.73
C LEU A 54 -9.02 2.46 8.43
N HIS A 55 -9.60 2.38 9.64
CA HIS A 55 -9.87 3.56 10.45
C HIS A 55 -8.57 4.29 10.83
N GLN A 56 -7.57 3.58 11.33
CA GLN A 56 -6.27 4.14 11.68
C GLN A 56 -5.55 4.76 10.47
N ALA A 57 -5.62 4.11 9.31
CA ALA A 57 -5.00 4.60 8.09
C ALA A 57 -5.66 5.88 7.56
N ARG A 58 -6.97 6.05 7.74
CA ARG A 58 -7.67 7.33 7.47
C ARG A 58 -7.24 8.43 8.42
N GLU A 59 -7.12 8.14 9.72
CA GLU A 59 -6.62 9.12 10.70
C GLU A 59 -5.17 9.53 10.40
N ALA A 60 -4.37 8.62 9.83
CA ALA A 60 -3.01 8.85 9.37
C ALA A 60 -2.90 9.58 8.02
N GLY A 61 -4.01 9.81 7.30
CA GLY A 61 -4.00 10.42 5.97
C GLY A 61 -3.39 9.55 4.87
N LEU A 62 -3.41 8.22 5.05
CA LEU A 62 -2.95 7.23 4.05
C LEU A 62 -4.07 6.85 3.06
N LEU A 63 -5.33 7.10 3.43
CA LEU A 63 -6.54 6.71 2.69
C LEU A 63 -7.48 7.90 2.52
#